data_AF-A0A7V8W4B4-F1
#
_entry.id   AF-A0A7V8W4B4-F1
#
_cell.length_a   1.000
_cell.length_b   1.000
_cell.length_c   1.000
_cell.angle_alpha   90.00
_cell.angle_beta   90.00
_cell.angle_gamma   90.00
#
_symmetry.space_group_name_H-M   'P 1'
#
loop_
_entity.id
_entity.type
_entity.pdbx_description
1 polymer ?
#
loop_
_entity_poly.entity_id
_entity_poly.type
_entity_poly.pdbx_seq_one_letter_code
_entity_poly.pdbx_strand_id
1 'polypeptide(L)'
;MFKSLKGIGLLLIANVLIFITLSITFNLLVSVILPAFGIGLQGAVHQQDLLWALVIGFGGAFISLAFSKQMARAMLDCHQITQPRTQAEHLIYGSVQEIAQRLPIQMPEVWVYEAPDPNAFATGPSKNNSMVAVSTGLMNNLSEQEVKAVLAHEMGHVYNGDMFTTTVLAGLMNTFVYFISMWVRRLFAERDQAMLGMVLSFVLQIVLGILAMIPIMWFSRRREFGADAFSARVYGKDAMISALRGIERWVTRAQPEYTTQDPLVTFKISGKTGGMMSMFASHPSIEERVAALQQLRS
;
A
#
# COMPACT_ATOMS: atom_id res chain seq x y z
N MET A 1 3.83 -10.66 -25.33
CA MET A 1 2.59 -9.85 -25.38
C MET A 1 1.38 -10.58 -24.75
N PHE A 2 1.13 -11.86 -25.06
CA PHE A 2 -0.07 -12.60 -24.61
C PHE A 2 -0.19 -12.92 -23.10
N LYS A 3 0.90 -12.94 -22.30
CA LYS A 3 0.81 -13.17 -20.84
C LYS A 3 0.30 -11.94 -20.05
N SER A 4 0.54 -10.72 -20.55
CA SER A 4 0.07 -9.47 -19.91
C SER A 4 -1.45 -9.28 -20.06
N LEU A 5 -1.99 -9.64 -21.22
CA LEU A 5 -3.43 -9.62 -21.51
C LEU A 5 -4.24 -10.57 -20.63
N LYS A 6 -3.66 -11.70 -20.18
CA LYS A 6 -4.35 -12.64 -19.29
C LYS A 6 -4.58 -12.04 -17.90
N GLY A 7 -3.63 -11.28 -17.37
CA GLY A 7 -3.77 -10.62 -16.06
C GLY A 7 -4.79 -9.48 -16.08
N ILE A 8 -4.71 -8.62 -17.12
CA ILE A 8 -5.69 -7.54 -17.33
C ILE A 8 -7.08 -8.13 -17.61
N GLY A 9 -7.16 -9.17 -18.43
CA GLY A 9 -8.42 -9.87 -18.72
C GLY A 9 -9.03 -10.51 -17.47
N LEU A 10 -8.22 -11.16 -16.63
CA LEU A 10 -8.69 -11.73 -15.36
C LEU A 10 -9.16 -10.65 -14.39
N LEU A 11 -8.48 -9.49 -14.35
CA LEU A 11 -8.91 -8.34 -13.55
C LEU A 11 -10.23 -7.74 -14.06
N LEU A 12 -10.38 -7.59 -15.38
CA LEU A 12 -11.63 -7.13 -15.98
C LEU A 12 -12.78 -8.10 -15.68
N ILE A 13 -12.54 -9.40 -15.83
CA ILE A 13 -13.52 -10.44 -15.48
C ILE A 13 -13.84 -10.38 -13.99
N ALA A 14 -12.84 -10.28 -13.12
CA ALA A 14 -13.04 -10.17 -11.67
C ALA A 14 -13.85 -8.91 -11.31
N ASN A 15 -13.54 -7.76 -11.92
CA ASN A 15 -14.28 -6.52 -11.70
C ASN A 15 -15.73 -6.63 -12.21
N VAL A 16 -15.95 -7.27 -13.36
CA VAL A 16 -17.29 -7.56 -13.88
C VAL A 16 -18.05 -8.52 -12.96
N LEU A 17 -17.41 -9.59 -12.48
CA LEU A 17 -18.00 -10.54 -11.55
C LEU A 17 -18.32 -9.90 -10.20
N ILE A 18 -17.42 -9.05 -9.67
CA ILE A 18 -17.66 -8.26 -8.46
C ILE A 18 -18.84 -7.32 -8.70
N PHE A 19 -18.88 -6.61 -9.82
CA PHE A 19 -20.00 -5.73 -10.17
C PHE A 19 -21.33 -6.49 -10.28
N ILE A 20 -21.34 -7.65 -10.95
CA ILE A 20 -22.52 -8.51 -11.07
C ILE A 20 -22.96 -9.02 -9.70
N THR A 21 -22.03 -9.54 -8.91
CA THR A 21 -22.31 -10.08 -7.57
C THR A 21 -22.86 -8.98 -6.66
N LEU A 22 -22.24 -7.78 -6.69
CA LEU A 22 -22.73 -6.62 -5.95
C LEU A 22 -24.10 -6.19 -6.45
N SER A 23 -24.31 -6.12 -7.76
CA SER A 23 -25.60 -5.76 -8.35
C SER A 23 -26.70 -6.74 -7.95
N ILE A 24 -26.45 -8.04 -7.99
CA ILE A 24 -27.41 -9.09 -7.61
C ILE A 24 -27.68 -9.01 -6.10
N THR A 25 -26.64 -9.00 -5.28
CA THR A 25 -26.77 -8.96 -3.81
C THR A 25 -27.49 -7.69 -3.37
N PHE A 26 -27.18 -6.56 -3.99
CA PHE A 26 -27.83 -5.29 -3.73
C PHE A 26 -29.30 -5.28 -4.16
N ASN A 27 -29.60 -5.79 -5.36
CA ASN A 27 -31.00 -5.92 -5.80
C ASN A 27 -31.78 -6.82 -4.86
N LEU A 28 -31.23 -7.95 -4.43
CA LEU A 28 -31.86 -8.84 -3.47
C LEU A 28 -32.11 -8.14 -2.13
N LEU A 29 -31.11 -7.40 -1.63
CA LEU A 29 -31.21 -6.64 -0.39
C LEU A 29 -32.34 -5.59 -0.47
N VAL A 30 -32.39 -4.79 -1.54
CA VAL A 30 -33.34 -3.66 -1.69
C VAL A 30 -34.74 -4.11 -2.09
N SER A 31 -34.87 -5.16 -2.92
CA SER A 31 -36.17 -5.60 -3.43
C SER A 31 -36.84 -6.64 -2.55
N VAL A 32 -36.08 -7.41 -1.77
CA VAL A 32 -36.60 -8.52 -0.96
C VAL A 32 -36.37 -8.30 0.53
N ILE A 33 -35.11 -8.09 0.96
CA ILE A 33 -34.76 -8.11 2.38
C ILE A 33 -35.29 -6.86 3.10
N LEU A 34 -34.95 -5.68 2.63
CA LEU A 34 -35.30 -4.41 3.30
C LEU A 34 -36.82 -4.17 3.33
N PRO A 35 -37.59 -4.43 2.26
CA PRO A 35 -39.05 -4.38 2.31
C PRO A 35 -39.65 -5.37 3.30
N ALA A 36 -39.05 -6.55 3.50
CA ALA A 36 -39.51 -7.51 4.52
C ALA A 36 -39.36 -6.98 5.96
N PHE A 37 -38.48 -5.99 6.18
CA PHE A 37 -38.36 -5.27 7.46
C PHE A 37 -39.13 -3.94 7.47
N GLY A 38 -40.01 -3.69 6.50
CA GLY A 38 -40.79 -2.45 6.38
C GLY A 38 -39.99 -1.25 5.85
N ILE A 39 -38.78 -1.49 5.33
CA ILE A 39 -37.91 -0.46 4.76
C ILE A 39 -38.08 -0.46 3.25
N GLY A 40 -39.00 0.39 2.76
CA GLY A 40 -39.24 0.57 1.32
C GLY A 40 -38.14 1.39 0.67
N LEU A 41 -37.36 0.77 -0.23
CA LEU A 41 -36.21 1.39 -0.91
C LEU A 41 -36.26 1.25 -2.44
N GLN A 42 -37.39 0.77 -2.96
CA GLN A 42 -37.61 0.62 -4.39
C GLN A 42 -37.59 2.01 -5.05
N GLY A 43 -36.59 2.23 -5.91
CA GLY A 43 -36.36 3.50 -6.61
C GLY A 43 -35.27 4.40 -6.03
N ALA A 44 -34.78 4.12 -4.80
CA ALA A 44 -33.81 4.98 -4.11
C ALA A 44 -32.35 4.80 -4.56
N VAL A 45 -32.04 3.78 -5.37
CA VAL A 45 -30.70 3.57 -5.95
C VAL A 45 -30.82 3.14 -7.40
N HIS A 46 -30.11 3.84 -8.27
CA HIS A 46 -30.05 3.50 -9.68
C HIS A 46 -28.74 2.74 -9.98
N GLN A 47 -28.75 1.87 -10.98
CA GLN A 47 -27.54 1.16 -11.43
C GLN A 47 -26.40 2.13 -11.81
N GLN A 48 -26.74 3.34 -12.25
CA GLN A 48 -25.78 4.41 -12.53
C GLN A 48 -24.97 4.83 -11.28
N ASP A 49 -25.56 4.75 -10.08
CA ASP A 49 -24.88 5.14 -8.83
C ASP A 49 -23.76 4.15 -8.49
N LEU A 50 -24.00 2.85 -8.76
CA LEU A 50 -22.99 1.81 -8.63
C LEU A 50 -21.88 1.96 -9.69
N LEU A 51 -22.23 2.29 -10.92
CA LEU A 51 -21.25 2.57 -11.98
C LEU A 51 -20.37 3.77 -11.62
N TRP A 52 -20.94 4.87 -11.15
CA TRP A 52 -20.19 6.03 -10.70
C TRP A 52 -19.30 5.72 -9.50
N ALA A 53 -19.79 4.93 -8.53
CA ALA A 53 -18.98 4.49 -7.40
C ALA A 53 -17.78 3.63 -7.84
N LEU A 54 -17.96 2.76 -8.84
CA LEU A 54 -16.89 1.96 -9.40
C LEU A 54 -15.86 2.85 -10.11
N VAL A 55 -16.32 3.78 -10.96
CA VAL A 55 -15.46 4.71 -11.69
C VAL A 55 -14.68 5.62 -10.73
N ILE A 56 -15.33 6.18 -9.71
CA ILE A 56 -14.67 7.07 -8.75
C ILE A 56 -13.69 6.29 -7.87
N GLY A 57 -14.13 5.16 -7.32
CA GLY A 57 -13.31 4.34 -6.43
C GLY A 57 -12.07 3.78 -7.11
N PHE A 58 -12.24 3.06 -8.21
CA PHE A 58 -11.12 2.51 -8.98
C PHE A 58 -10.37 3.58 -9.78
N GLY A 59 -11.07 4.54 -10.38
CA GLY A 59 -10.44 5.60 -11.17
C GLY A 59 -9.47 6.42 -10.32
N GLY A 60 -9.89 6.87 -9.14
CA GLY A 60 -9.00 7.59 -8.21
C GLY A 60 -7.79 6.74 -7.80
N ALA A 61 -8.00 5.47 -7.48
CA ALA A 61 -6.92 4.56 -7.06
C ALA A 61 -5.92 4.29 -8.19
N PHE A 62 -6.38 4.03 -9.41
CA PHE A 62 -5.51 3.77 -10.57
C PHE A 62 -4.82 5.02 -11.10
N ILE A 63 -5.47 6.19 -11.03
CA ILE A 63 -4.82 7.47 -11.30
C ILE A 63 -3.68 7.66 -10.29
N SER A 64 -3.93 7.51 -9.00
CA SER A 64 -2.88 7.60 -7.97
C SER A 64 -1.71 6.65 -8.25
N LEU A 65 -2.00 5.40 -8.63
CA LEU A 65 -0.97 4.42 -9.00
C LEU A 65 -0.19 4.84 -10.27
N ALA A 66 -0.87 5.36 -11.29
CA ALA A 66 -0.25 5.82 -12.54
C ALA A 66 0.75 6.98 -12.31
N PHE A 67 0.39 7.92 -11.43
CA PHE A 67 1.21 9.09 -11.10
C PHE A 67 2.18 8.86 -9.94
N SER A 68 2.17 7.68 -9.31
CA SER A 68 2.94 7.38 -8.08
C SER A 68 4.44 7.70 -8.18
N LYS A 69 5.11 7.35 -9.29
CA LYS A 69 6.54 7.72 -9.50
C LYS A 69 6.76 9.21 -9.64
N GLN A 70 5.89 9.90 -10.38
CA GLN A 70 5.99 11.35 -10.58
C GLN A 70 5.79 12.09 -9.27
N MET A 71 4.82 11.63 -8.48
CA MET A 71 4.55 12.16 -7.14
C MET A 71 5.74 11.92 -6.20
N ALA A 72 6.30 10.70 -6.15
CA ALA A 72 7.46 10.40 -5.32
C ALA A 72 8.66 11.30 -5.65
N ARG A 73 8.96 11.50 -6.93
CA ARG A 73 10.05 12.39 -7.39
C ARG A 73 9.79 13.88 -7.18
N ALA A 74 8.52 14.28 -7.11
CA ALA A 74 8.16 15.68 -6.86
C ALA A 74 8.15 16.01 -5.36
N MET A 75 7.84 15.02 -4.52
CA MET A 75 7.78 15.18 -3.05
C MET A 75 9.15 15.07 -2.39
N LEU A 76 10.07 14.33 -3.01
CA LEU A 76 11.41 14.09 -2.49
C LEU A 76 12.41 14.71 -3.46
N ASP A 77 13.41 15.41 -2.92
CA ASP A 77 14.53 15.93 -3.72
C ASP A 77 15.46 14.78 -4.13
N CYS A 78 14.97 13.97 -5.07
CA CYS A 78 15.65 12.78 -5.55
C CYS A 78 16.51 13.08 -6.78
N HIS A 79 17.66 12.43 -6.87
CA HIS A 79 18.41 12.30 -8.11
C HIS A 79 18.47 10.83 -8.56
N GLN A 80 18.44 10.61 -9.87
CA GLN A 80 18.46 9.27 -10.45
C GLN A 80 19.90 8.79 -10.62
N ILE A 81 20.18 7.57 -10.19
CA ILE A 81 21.44 6.89 -10.50
C ILE A 81 21.28 6.21 -11.86
N THR A 82 21.88 6.80 -12.88
CA THR A 82 22.02 6.19 -14.23
C THR A 82 23.41 5.60 -14.44
N GLN A 83 24.42 6.23 -13.85
CA GLN A 83 25.81 5.77 -13.83
C GLN A 83 26.36 5.99 -12.42
N PRO A 84 26.58 4.93 -11.63
CA PRO A 84 27.10 5.06 -10.27
C PRO A 84 28.52 5.64 -10.28
N ARG A 85 28.78 6.60 -9.38
CA ARG A 85 30.05 7.33 -9.24
C ARG A 85 30.72 7.12 -7.89
N THR A 86 29.93 6.87 -6.85
CA THR A 86 30.42 6.64 -5.48
C THR A 86 30.31 5.16 -5.12
N GLN A 87 31.06 4.71 -4.10
CA GLN A 87 30.95 3.32 -3.61
C GLN A 87 29.50 2.98 -3.20
N ALA A 88 28.80 3.91 -2.55
CA ALA A 88 27.42 3.72 -2.13
C ALA A 88 26.46 3.61 -3.32
N GLU A 89 26.64 4.44 -4.35
CA GLU A 89 25.84 4.32 -5.59
C GLU A 89 26.12 3.00 -6.31
N HIS A 90 27.38 2.56 -6.38
CA HIS A 90 27.75 1.26 -6.96
C HIS A 90 27.08 0.11 -6.21
N LEU A 91 27.05 0.17 -4.87
CA LEU A 91 26.37 -0.80 -4.04
C LEU A 91 24.87 -0.85 -4.35
N ILE A 92 24.18 0.30 -4.32
CA ILE A 92 22.72 0.34 -4.52
C ILE A 92 22.35 -0.08 -5.94
N TYR A 93 22.94 0.58 -6.94
CA TYR A 93 22.65 0.31 -8.34
C TYR A 93 22.99 -1.14 -8.70
N GLY A 94 24.16 -1.61 -8.27
CA GLY A 94 24.61 -2.98 -8.49
C GLY A 94 23.69 -4.02 -7.83
N SER A 95 23.21 -3.75 -6.63
CA SER A 95 22.28 -4.66 -5.93
C SER A 95 20.93 -4.74 -6.64
N VAL A 96 20.34 -3.59 -7.01
CA VAL A 96 19.08 -3.56 -7.78
C VAL A 96 19.25 -4.27 -9.12
N GLN A 97 20.39 -4.04 -9.80
CA GLN A 97 20.71 -4.70 -11.07
C GLN A 97 20.85 -6.22 -10.90
N GLU A 98 21.60 -6.69 -9.92
CA GLU A 98 21.80 -8.12 -9.62
C GLU A 98 20.46 -8.82 -9.38
N ILE A 99 19.59 -8.21 -8.56
CA ILE A 99 18.28 -8.77 -8.23
C ILE A 99 17.38 -8.78 -9.47
N ALA A 100 17.32 -7.67 -10.22
CA ALA A 100 16.51 -7.57 -11.43
C ALA A 100 16.93 -8.60 -12.48
N GLN A 101 18.23 -8.89 -12.63
CA GLN A 101 18.73 -9.92 -13.55
C GLN A 101 18.27 -11.35 -13.19
N ARG A 102 18.00 -11.61 -11.91
CA ARG A 102 17.50 -12.92 -11.42
C ARG A 102 15.99 -13.06 -11.49
N LEU A 103 15.28 -11.99 -11.84
CA LEU A 103 13.82 -11.93 -11.85
C LEU A 103 13.27 -11.66 -13.27
N PRO A 104 12.06 -12.13 -13.60
CA PRO A 104 11.41 -11.80 -14.87
C PRO A 104 10.75 -10.40 -14.82
N ILE A 105 11.55 -9.36 -14.51
CA ILE A 105 11.13 -7.95 -14.44
C ILE A 105 12.15 -7.04 -15.14
N GLN A 106 11.70 -5.86 -15.58
CA GLN A 106 12.62 -4.81 -16.00
C GLN A 106 13.29 -4.19 -14.78
N MET A 107 14.56 -3.78 -14.92
CA MET A 107 15.28 -3.09 -13.85
C MET A 107 14.52 -1.81 -13.45
N PRO A 108 14.12 -1.66 -12.18
CA PRO A 108 13.51 -0.43 -11.71
C PRO A 108 14.47 0.74 -11.81
N GLU A 109 13.95 1.96 -11.95
CA GLU A 109 14.77 3.16 -11.84
C GLU A 109 15.34 3.26 -10.43
N VAL A 110 16.62 3.56 -10.29
CA VAL A 110 17.29 3.70 -8.99
C VAL A 110 17.45 5.17 -8.67
N TRP A 111 16.98 5.59 -7.50
CA TRP A 111 16.98 6.97 -7.04
C TRP A 111 17.60 7.08 -5.65
N VAL A 112 18.25 8.21 -5.39
CA VAL A 112 18.72 8.58 -4.05
C VAL A 112 18.14 9.94 -3.69
N TYR A 113 17.74 10.10 -2.43
CA TYR A 113 17.22 11.36 -1.91
C TYR A 113 17.87 11.71 -0.56
N GLU A 114 17.98 13.01 -0.30
CA GLU A 114 18.60 13.51 0.92
C GLU A 114 17.62 13.41 2.10
N ALA A 115 17.92 12.56 3.07
CA ALA A 115 17.18 12.46 4.32
C ALA A 115 18.05 11.79 5.38
N PRO A 116 18.14 12.32 6.62
CA PRO A 116 18.95 11.72 7.69
C PRO A 116 18.42 10.36 8.15
N ASP A 117 17.12 10.11 7.96
CA ASP A 117 16.42 8.92 8.43
C ASP A 117 16.66 7.73 7.48
N PRO A 118 17.12 6.57 7.99
CA PRO A 118 17.27 5.35 7.21
C PRO A 118 15.94 4.87 6.65
N ASN A 119 15.79 5.06 5.35
CA ASN A 119 14.62 4.63 4.61
C ASN A 119 14.96 4.26 3.16
N ALA A 120 14.22 3.29 2.63
CA ALA A 120 14.16 2.95 1.22
C ALA A 120 12.73 2.53 0.90
N PHE A 121 12.27 2.76 -0.33
CA PHE A 121 10.95 2.35 -0.76
C PHE A 121 10.91 2.09 -2.25
N ALA A 122 9.99 1.21 -2.66
CA ALA A 122 9.65 1.00 -4.06
C ALA A 122 8.25 1.52 -4.42
N THR A 123 8.11 2.14 -5.59
CA THR A 123 6.80 2.57 -6.12
C THR A 123 6.72 2.52 -7.64
N GLY A 124 5.51 2.53 -8.18
CA GLY A 124 5.25 2.63 -9.61
C GLY A 124 4.06 1.84 -10.12
N PRO A 125 3.57 2.16 -11.34
CA PRO A 125 2.35 1.58 -11.88
C PRO A 125 2.42 0.09 -12.21
N SER A 126 3.62 -0.48 -12.38
CA SER A 126 3.77 -1.91 -12.60
C SER A 126 5.18 -2.37 -12.23
N LYS A 127 5.36 -3.69 -12.11
CA LYS A 127 6.69 -4.30 -11.90
C LYS A 127 7.73 -4.03 -13.00
N ASN A 128 7.28 -3.58 -14.17
CA ASN A 128 8.15 -3.19 -15.30
C ASN A 128 8.15 -1.67 -15.52
N ASN A 129 7.55 -0.92 -14.61
CA ASN A 129 7.53 0.54 -14.64
C ASN A 129 7.49 1.00 -13.19
N SER A 130 8.60 0.79 -12.49
CA SER A 130 8.77 1.05 -11.07
C SER A 130 10.09 1.78 -10.81
N MET A 131 10.21 2.35 -9.62
CA MET A 131 11.41 2.95 -9.09
C MET A 131 11.67 2.40 -7.68
N VAL A 132 12.95 2.34 -7.32
CA VAL A 132 13.44 2.12 -5.95
C VAL A 132 14.20 3.36 -5.55
N ALA A 133 13.85 3.94 -4.41
CA ALA A 133 14.49 5.13 -3.87
C ALA A 133 15.14 4.83 -2.52
N VAL A 134 16.32 5.39 -2.27
CA VAL A 134 17.10 5.16 -1.05
C VAL A 134 17.53 6.50 -0.45
N SER A 135 17.37 6.64 0.87
CA SER A 135 17.85 7.83 1.60
C SER A 135 19.36 7.82 1.82
N THR A 136 19.96 9.00 1.96
CA THR A 136 21.33 9.16 2.46
C THR A 136 21.52 8.59 3.86
N GLY A 137 20.52 8.73 4.72
CA GLY A 137 20.46 8.13 6.05
C GLY A 137 20.64 6.61 6.04
N LEU A 138 20.01 5.91 5.09
CA LEU A 138 20.13 4.45 5.00
C LEU A 138 21.56 4.03 4.64
N MET A 139 22.19 4.74 3.69
CA MET A 139 23.56 4.48 3.28
C MET A 139 24.57 4.72 4.40
N ASN A 140 24.32 5.73 5.24
CA ASN A 140 25.25 6.15 6.28
C ASN A 140 25.15 5.33 7.58
N ASN A 141 24.01 4.67 7.82
CA ASN A 141 23.72 4.01 9.10
C ASN A 141 23.65 2.48 9.02
N LEU A 142 23.49 1.90 7.82
CA LEU A 142 23.45 0.44 7.63
C LEU A 142 24.74 -0.03 6.94
N SER A 143 25.18 -1.24 7.27
CA SER A 143 26.26 -1.91 6.56
C SER A 143 25.86 -2.33 5.14
N GLU A 144 26.82 -2.59 4.26
CA GLU A 144 26.52 -2.96 2.87
C GLU A 144 25.61 -4.19 2.73
N GLN A 145 25.78 -5.18 3.62
CA GLN A 145 24.93 -6.38 3.66
C GLN A 145 23.50 -6.06 4.09
N GLU A 146 23.34 -5.14 5.05
CA GLU A 146 22.03 -4.70 5.53
C GLU A 146 21.30 -3.89 4.45
N VAL A 147 22.02 -2.99 3.75
CA VAL A 147 21.49 -2.23 2.60
C VAL A 147 21.01 -3.18 1.50
N LYS A 148 21.82 -4.19 1.14
CA LYS A 148 21.44 -5.23 0.17
C LYS A 148 20.14 -5.95 0.56
N ALA A 149 20.02 -6.32 1.83
CA ALA A 149 18.82 -7.00 2.33
C ALA A 149 17.57 -6.10 2.29
N VAL A 150 17.69 -4.80 2.61
CA VAL A 150 16.59 -3.83 2.47
C VAL A 150 16.20 -3.67 1.00
N LEU A 151 17.17 -3.51 0.09
CA LEU A 151 16.90 -3.42 -1.34
C LEU A 151 16.22 -4.68 -1.88
N ALA A 152 16.62 -5.87 -1.42
CA ALA A 152 15.93 -7.10 -1.79
C ALA A 152 14.50 -7.16 -1.26
N HIS A 153 14.23 -6.66 -0.05
CA HIS A 153 12.87 -6.53 0.47
C HIS A 153 12.02 -5.62 -0.43
N GLU A 154 12.52 -4.43 -0.78
CA GLU A 154 11.83 -3.50 -1.68
C GLU A 154 11.60 -4.08 -3.09
N MET A 155 12.60 -4.77 -3.63
CA MET A 155 12.47 -5.49 -4.90
C MET A 155 11.45 -6.63 -4.81
N GLY A 156 11.29 -7.25 -3.64
CA GLY A 156 10.23 -8.21 -3.35
C GLY A 156 8.84 -7.61 -3.55
N HIS A 157 8.59 -6.39 -3.06
CA HIS A 157 7.34 -5.66 -3.28
C HIS A 157 7.09 -5.35 -4.76
N VAL A 158 8.12 -4.95 -5.50
CA VAL A 158 8.03 -4.72 -6.95
C VAL A 158 7.66 -6.01 -7.67
N TYR A 159 8.38 -7.09 -7.38
CA TYR A 159 8.22 -8.38 -8.05
C TYR A 159 6.83 -8.99 -7.83
N ASN A 160 6.36 -8.96 -6.59
CA ASN A 160 5.07 -9.52 -6.18
C ASN A 160 3.87 -8.65 -6.58
N GLY A 161 4.10 -7.45 -7.14
CA GLY A 161 3.02 -6.58 -7.59
C GLY A 161 2.28 -5.88 -6.45
N ASP A 162 2.92 -5.78 -5.29
CA ASP A 162 2.95 -4.65 -4.36
C ASP A 162 1.79 -3.66 -4.50
N MET A 163 2.18 -2.57 -5.14
CA MET A 163 1.38 -1.39 -5.38
C MET A 163 0.08 -1.72 -6.11
N PHE A 164 0.12 -2.54 -7.17
CA PHE A 164 -1.06 -2.84 -7.98
C PHE A 164 -2.17 -3.51 -7.19
N THR A 165 -1.81 -4.54 -6.43
CA THR A 165 -2.78 -5.34 -5.67
C THR A 165 -3.35 -4.54 -4.49
N THR A 166 -2.53 -3.71 -3.83
CA THR A 166 -3.01 -2.77 -2.82
C THR A 166 -3.91 -1.70 -3.45
N THR A 167 -3.61 -1.20 -4.66
CA THR A 167 -4.47 -0.28 -5.41
C THR A 167 -5.82 -0.90 -5.77
N VAL A 168 -5.87 -2.17 -6.17
CA VAL A 168 -7.14 -2.87 -6.44
C VAL A 168 -7.99 -2.94 -5.17
N LEU A 169 -7.39 -3.29 -4.04
CA LEU A 169 -8.08 -3.32 -2.76
C LEU A 169 -8.57 -1.92 -2.35
N ALA A 170 -7.72 -0.89 -2.48
CA ALA A 170 -8.09 0.49 -2.19
C ALA A 170 -9.22 0.99 -3.09
N GLY A 171 -9.17 0.67 -4.39
CA GLY A 171 -10.23 1.01 -5.35
C GLY A 171 -11.57 0.40 -4.96
N LEU A 172 -11.57 -0.88 -4.59
CA LEU A 172 -12.75 -1.59 -4.10
C LEU A 172 -13.30 -0.93 -2.82
N MET A 173 -12.44 -0.63 -1.84
CA MET A 173 -12.86 0.01 -0.60
C MET A 173 -13.43 1.41 -0.85
N ASN A 174 -12.78 2.21 -1.69
CA ASN A 174 -13.27 3.54 -2.07
C ASN A 174 -14.62 3.49 -2.79
N THR A 175 -14.85 2.47 -3.62
CA THR A 175 -16.16 2.23 -4.24
C THR A 175 -17.25 2.01 -3.20
N PHE A 176 -17.01 1.19 -2.17
CA PHE A 176 -17.99 1.00 -1.08
C PHE A 176 -18.22 2.27 -0.28
N VAL A 177 -17.15 2.98 0.09
CA VAL A 177 -17.22 4.25 0.83
C VAL A 177 -18.09 5.26 0.07
N TYR A 178 -17.81 5.45 -1.21
CA TYR A 178 -18.55 6.38 -2.06
C TYR A 178 -20.01 5.95 -2.23
N PHE A 179 -20.24 4.67 -2.54
CA PHE A 179 -21.58 4.13 -2.78
C PHE A 179 -22.49 4.29 -1.57
N ILE A 180 -22.04 3.88 -0.38
CA ILE A 180 -22.84 3.96 0.86
C ILE A 180 -23.12 5.42 1.21
N SER A 181 -22.14 6.30 1.04
CA SER A 181 -22.29 7.72 1.34
C SER A 181 -23.28 8.41 0.40
N MET A 182 -23.21 8.08 -0.90
CA MET A 182 -24.14 8.62 -1.89
C MET A 182 -25.57 8.07 -1.70
N TRP A 183 -25.69 6.81 -1.29
CA TRP A 183 -26.97 6.22 -0.92
C TRP A 183 -27.63 6.97 0.24
N VAL A 184 -26.89 7.23 1.33
CA VAL A 184 -27.41 8.02 2.45
C VAL A 184 -27.79 9.43 2.01
N ARG A 185 -26.95 10.10 1.21
CA ARG A 185 -27.29 11.43 0.66
C ARG A 185 -28.67 11.44 0.01
N ARG A 186 -28.94 10.42 -0.81
CA ARG A 186 -30.17 10.33 -1.59
C ARG A 186 -31.40 10.03 -0.74
N LEU A 187 -31.29 9.13 0.23
CA LEU A 187 -32.39 8.84 1.18
C LEU A 187 -32.92 10.08 1.89
N PHE A 188 -32.03 11.01 2.23
CA PHE A 188 -32.41 12.28 2.85
C PHE A 188 -32.89 13.31 1.83
N ALA A 189 -32.35 13.31 0.61
CA ALA A 189 -32.83 14.18 -0.46
C ALA A 189 -34.28 13.86 -0.86
N GLU A 190 -34.67 12.58 -0.89
CA GLU A 190 -36.05 12.15 -1.19
C GLU A 190 -37.08 12.53 -0.10
N ARG A 191 -36.60 12.98 1.07
CA ARG A 191 -37.43 13.46 2.19
C ARG A 191 -37.41 14.98 2.33
N ASP A 192 -37.05 15.71 1.26
CA ASP A 192 -36.83 17.17 1.25
C ASP A 192 -35.77 17.65 2.26
N GLN A 193 -34.87 16.76 2.69
CA GLN A 193 -33.77 17.04 3.64
C GLN A 193 -32.40 16.99 2.94
N ALA A 194 -32.32 17.51 1.71
CA ALA A 194 -31.12 17.39 0.87
C ALA A 194 -29.84 17.92 1.53
N MET A 195 -29.94 19.02 2.29
CA MET A 195 -28.80 19.61 2.99
C MET A 195 -28.27 18.69 4.11
N LEU A 196 -29.17 18.11 4.91
CA LEU A 196 -28.80 17.13 5.93
C LEU A 196 -28.17 15.88 5.30
N GLY A 197 -28.75 15.39 4.21
CA GLY A 197 -28.18 14.28 3.43
C GLY A 197 -26.77 14.54 2.92
N MET A 198 -26.50 15.76 2.45
CA MET A 198 -25.16 16.16 2.02
C MET A 198 -24.16 16.10 3.17
N VAL A 199 -24.47 16.71 4.32
CA VAL A 199 -23.57 16.67 5.50
C VAL A 199 -23.34 15.25 5.98
N LEU A 200 -24.40 14.45 6.11
CA LEU A 200 -24.27 13.06 6.55
C LEU A 200 -23.42 12.23 5.59
N SER A 201 -23.54 12.47 4.27
CA SER A 201 -22.71 11.79 3.29
C SER A 201 -21.23 12.16 3.39
N PHE A 202 -20.90 13.40 3.72
CA PHE A 202 -19.51 13.81 3.95
C PHE A 202 -18.95 13.17 5.23
N VAL A 203 -19.73 13.18 6.31
CA VAL A 203 -19.35 12.52 7.57
C VAL A 203 -19.13 11.02 7.36
N LEU A 204 -20.01 10.36 6.61
CA LEU A 204 -19.88 8.94 6.28
C LEU A 204 -18.66 8.65 5.41
N GLN A 205 -18.33 9.49 4.43
CA GLN A 205 -17.10 9.29 3.64
C GLN A 205 -15.85 9.30 4.53
N ILE A 206 -15.79 10.19 5.51
CA ILE A 206 -14.67 10.26 6.47
C ILE A 206 -14.64 8.99 7.33
N VAL A 207 -15.76 8.65 7.98
CA VAL A 207 -15.83 7.50 8.89
C VAL A 207 -15.56 6.19 8.15
N LEU A 208 -16.25 5.94 7.04
CA LEU A 208 -16.06 4.74 6.23
C LEU A 208 -14.69 4.71 5.57
N GLY A 209 -14.12 5.87 5.21
CA GLY A 209 -12.75 5.97 4.70
C GLY A 209 -11.71 5.51 5.72
N ILE A 210 -11.88 5.91 6.99
CA ILE A 210 -11.02 5.42 8.10
C ILE A 210 -11.20 3.91 8.28
N LEU A 211 -12.44 3.41 8.26
CA LEU A 211 -12.70 1.97 8.38
C LEU A 211 -12.14 1.17 7.20
N ALA A 212 -12.17 1.73 5.99
CA ALA A 212 -11.58 1.15 4.78
C ALA A 212 -10.06 0.96 4.89
N MET A 213 -9.37 1.76 5.71
CA MET A 213 -7.94 1.56 5.96
C MET A 213 -7.65 0.25 6.70
N ILE A 214 -8.57 -0.27 7.52
CA ILE A 214 -8.35 -1.49 8.31
C ILE A 214 -7.98 -2.69 7.42
N PRO A 215 -8.79 -3.10 6.42
CA PRO A 215 -8.42 -4.21 5.54
C PRO A 215 -7.19 -3.90 4.68
N ILE A 216 -7.00 -2.64 4.26
CA ILE A 216 -5.82 -2.23 3.47
C ILE A 216 -4.53 -2.42 4.27
N MET A 217 -4.50 -1.92 5.51
CA MET A 217 -3.34 -2.03 6.39
C MET A 217 -3.08 -3.48 6.80
N TRP A 218 -4.13 -4.25 7.09
CA TRP A 218 -4.00 -5.69 7.37
C TRP A 218 -3.37 -6.43 6.18
N PHE A 219 -3.83 -6.15 4.96
CA PHE A 219 -3.28 -6.73 3.76
C PHE A 219 -1.83 -6.29 3.54
N SER A 220 -1.50 -5.00 3.73
CA SER A 220 -0.14 -4.47 3.64
C SER A 220 0.81 -5.21 4.60
N ARG A 221 0.45 -5.30 5.88
CA ARG A 221 1.24 -6.00 6.91
C ARG A 221 1.51 -7.47 6.57
N ARG A 222 0.55 -8.16 5.94
CA ARG A 222 0.74 -9.57 5.57
C ARG A 222 1.83 -9.75 4.52
N ARG A 223 2.03 -8.74 3.66
CA ARG A 223 2.96 -8.78 2.53
C ARG A 223 4.40 -8.50 2.92
N GLU A 224 4.60 -7.76 4.00
CA GLU A 224 5.92 -7.56 4.62
C GLU A 224 6.63 -8.89 4.85
N PHE A 225 5.93 -9.90 5.40
CA PHE A 225 6.48 -11.24 5.59
C PHE A 225 6.88 -11.91 4.26
N GLY A 226 6.16 -11.63 3.18
CA GLY A 226 6.47 -12.13 1.84
C GLY A 226 7.70 -11.47 1.24
N ALA A 227 7.86 -10.17 1.45
CA ALA A 227 9.04 -9.40 1.06
C ALA A 227 10.28 -9.76 1.89
N ASP A 228 10.11 -10.00 3.19
CA ASP A 228 11.17 -10.53 4.08
C ASP A 228 11.64 -11.91 3.64
N ALA A 229 10.70 -12.81 3.36
CA ALA A 229 11.03 -14.13 2.83
C ALA A 229 11.70 -14.04 1.45
N PHE A 230 11.34 -13.04 0.64
CA PHE A 230 12.03 -12.77 -0.63
C PHE A 230 13.47 -12.33 -0.39
N SER A 231 13.71 -11.34 0.47
CA SER A 231 15.05 -10.88 0.83
C SER A 231 15.92 -12.02 1.39
N ALA A 232 15.35 -12.84 2.28
CA ALA A 232 16.02 -14.01 2.84
C ALA A 232 16.42 -15.05 1.79
N ARG A 233 15.63 -15.23 0.71
CA ARG A 233 15.98 -16.11 -0.41
C ARG A 233 17.11 -15.55 -1.27
N VAL A 234 17.24 -14.23 -1.37
CA VAL A 234 18.23 -13.57 -2.24
C VAL A 234 19.59 -13.43 -1.55
N TYR A 235 19.61 -12.95 -0.31
CA TYR A 235 20.83 -12.63 0.43
C TYR A 235 20.99 -13.39 1.75
N GLY A 236 20.09 -14.32 2.05
CA GLY A 236 20.11 -15.11 3.29
C GLY A 236 19.29 -14.47 4.41
N LYS A 237 18.68 -15.31 5.26
CA LYS A 237 17.85 -14.84 6.38
C LYS A 237 18.63 -13.98 7.39
N ASP A 238 19.91 -14.29 7.61
CA ASP A 238 20.75 -13.57 8.56
C ASP A 238 21.01 -12.12 8.10
N ALA A 239 21.11 -11.90 6.78
CA ALA A 239 21.25 -10.55 6.22
C ALA A 239 20.01 -9.70 6.49
N MET A 240 18.81 -10.26 6.28
CA MET A 240 17.55 -9.56 6.56
C MET A 240 17.34 -9.33 8.06
N ILE A 241 17.67 -10.32 8.90
CA ILE A 241 17.63 -10.16 10.36
C ILE A 241 18.61 -9.07 10.82
N SER A 242 19.82 -9.03 10.26
CA SER A 242 20.78 -7.96 10.55
C SER A 242 20.23 -6.61 10.14
N ALA A 243 19.61 -6.49 8.97
CA ALA A 243 19.03 -5.24 8.48
C ALA A 243 17.94 -4.71 9.40
N LEU A 244 17.01 -5.58 9.82
CA LEU A 244 15.95 -5.22 10.78
C LEU A 244 16.56 -4.74 12.10
N ARG A 245 17.58 -5.43 12.62
CA ARG A 245 18.31 -5.00 13.81
C ARG A 245 19.10 -3.71 13.58
N GLY A 246 19.58 -3.45 12.37
CA GLY A 246 20.26 -2.22 11.99
C GLY A 246 19.34 -1.01 12.09
N ILE A 247 18.11 -1.16 11.58
CA ILE A 247 17.06 -0.15 11.71
C ILE A 247 16.71 0.05 13.20
N GLU A 248 16.53 -1.03 13.97
CA GLU A 248 16.26 -0.95 15.42
C GLU A 248 17.38 -0.21 16.20
N ARG A 249 18.65 -0.46 15.85
CA ARG A 249 19.81 0.24 16.45
C ARG A 249 19.77 1.74 16.17
N TRP A 250 19.46 2.13 14.92
CA TRP A 250 19.33 3.54 14.57
C TRP A 250 18.18 4.20 15.32
N VAL A 251 17.01 3.57 15.30
CA VAL A 251 15.81 4.00 16.03
C VAL A 251 16.12 4.26 17.50
N THR A 252 16.74 3.29 18.17
CA THR A 252 17.04 3.38 19.60
C THR A 252 18.01 4.53 19.90
N ARG A 253 18.96 4.79 19.00
CA ARG A 253 19.90 5.92 19.12
C ARG A 253 19.23 7.27 18.87
N ALA A 254 18.27 7.34 17.95
CA ALA A 254 17.59 8.57 17.57
C ALA A 254 16.41 8.94 18.50
N GLN A 255 15.90 8.00 19.31
CA GLN A 255 14.81 8.24 20.25
C GLN A 255 14.97 9.48 21.17
N PRO A 256 16.15 9.79 21.75
CA PRO A 256 16.31 10.99 22.57
C PRO A 256 16.04 12.28 21.81
N GLU A 257 16.32 12.30 20.50
CA GLU A 257 16.17 13.47 19.63
C GLU A 257 14.70 13.68 19.23
N TYR A 258 14.00 12.61 18.84
CA TYR A 258 12.56 12.68 18.46
C TYR A 258 11.61 12.88 19.64
N THR A 259 11.93 12.36 20.83
CA THR A 259 11.07 12.54 22.02
C THR A 259 10.94 14.02 22.41
N THR A 260 11.88 14.87 21.97
CA THR A 260 11.84 16.31 22.19
C THR A 260 11.09 17.09 21.09
N GLN A 261 10.80 16.49 19.93
CA GLN A 261 10.30 17.23 18.76
C GLN A 261 9.02 16.70 18.12
N ASP A 262 8.67 15.41 18.22
CA ASP A 262 7.44 14.93 17.57
C ASP A 262 6.90 13.61 18.13
N PRO A 263 5.74 13.61 18.84
CA PRO A 263 5.05 12.41 19.28
C PRO A 263 4.72 11.44 18.13
N LEU A 264 4.54 11.93 16.90
CA LEU A 264 4.15 11.13 15.73
C LEU A 264 5.28 10.25 15.18
N VAL A 265 6.54 10.57 15.45
CA VAL A 265 7.67 9.74 15.01
C VAL A 265 7.77 8.45 15.84
N THR A 266 7.47 8.52 17.13
CA THR A 266 7.34 7.34 18.01
C THR A 266 6.28 6.36 17.50
N PHE A 267 5.20 6.85 16.86
CA PHE A 267 4.13 6.02 16.28
C PHE A 267 4.55 5.21 15.04
N LYS A 268 5.48 5.73 14.22
CA LYS A 268 5.96 5.01 13.03
C LYS A 268 6.97 3.91 13.36
N ILE A 269 7.62 4.02 14.52
CA ILE A 269 8.88 3.34 14.80
C ILE A 269 8.75 2.32 15.95
N SER A 270 7.89 2.55 16.94
CA SER A 270 7.74 1.64 18.07
C SER A 270 6.50 0.74 17.89
N GLY A 271 6.72 -0.52 17.52
CA GLY A 271 5.71 -1.58 17.58
C GLY A 271 5.33 -2.01 19.01
N LYS A 272 5.57 -1.16 20.03
CA LYS A 272 5.35 -1.45 21.45
C LYS A 272 4.15 -0.70 22.05
N THR A 273 3.03 -0.65 21.33
CA THR A 273 1.74 -0.22 21.90
C THR A 273 0.65 -1.25 21.59
N GLY A 274 0.30 -2.04 22.61
CA GLY A 274 -0.85 -2.94 22.57
C GLY A 274 -2.17 -2.17 22.47
N GLY A 275 -3.17 -2.77 21.82
CA GLY A 275 -4.52 -2.20 21.64
C GLY A 275 -4.77 -1.65 20.23
N MET A 276 -5.94 -1.03 20.03
CA MET A 276 -6.47 -0.53 18.74
C MET A 276 -5.48 0.31 17.90
N MET A 277 -4.38 0.81 18.47
CA MET A 277 -3.29 1.51 17.76
C MET A 277 -2.39 0.59 16.93
N SER A 278 -2.20 -0.68 17.30
CA SER A 278 -1.49 -1.69 16.49
C SER A 278 -2.16 -1.94 15.14
N MET A 279 -3.45 -1.59 15.00
CA MET A 279 -4.17 -1.67 13.74
C MET A 279 -3.71 -0.63 12.71
N PHE A 280 -3.10 0.48 13.16
CA PHE A 280 -2.65 1.61 12.34
C PHE A 280 -1.14 1.64 12.05
N ALA A 281 -0.34 0.77 12.68
CA ALA A 281 1.06 0.59 12.29
C ALA A 281 1.14 0.02 10.88
N SER A 282 1.93 0.66 10.00
CA SER A 282 2.09 0.26 8.60
C SER A 282 2.92 -1.01 8.43
N HIS A 283 3.74 -1.37 9.42
CA HIS A 283 4.55 -2.59 9.44
C HIS A 283 4.27 -3.43 10.70
N PRO A 284 4.34 -4.78 10.61
CA PRO A 284 4.45 -5.66 11.79
C PRO A 284 5.67 -5.30 12.63
N SER A 285 5.71 -5.74 13.89
CA SER A 285 6.86 -5.46 14.74
C SER A 285 8.13 -6.11 14.20
N ILE A 286 9.29 -5.52 14.51
CA ILE A 286 10.59 -6.08 14.11
C ILE A 286 10.75 -7.49 14.69
N GLU A 287 10.29 -7.71 15.92
CA GLU A 287 10.34 -9.00 16.60
C GLU A 287 9.50 -10.06 15.89
N GLU A 288 8.29 -9.72 15.43
CA GLU A 288 7.44 -10.62 14.65
C GLU A 288 8.09 -11.00 13.32
N ARG A 289 8.69 -10.03 12.63
CA ARG A 289 9.40 -10.24 11.35
C ARG A 289 10.64 -11.11 11.52
N VAL A 290 11.45 -10.85 12.56
CA VAL A 290 12.63 -11.66 12.90
C VAL A 290 12.22 -13.09 13.28
N ALA A 291 11.16 -13.27 14.08
CA ALA A 291 10.66 -14.59 14.45
C ALA A 291 10.19 -15.38 13.21
N ALA A 292 9.48 -14.74 12.28
CA ALA A 292 9.07 -15.36 11.02
C ALA A 292 10.28 -15.76 10.14
N LEU A 293 11.30 -14.89 10.04
CA LEU A 293 12.54 -15.17 9.31
C LEU A 293 13.32 -16.35 9.91
N GLN A 294 13.36 -16.48 11.23
CA GLN A 294 14.03 -17.58 11.92
C GLN A 294 13.39 -18.94 11.62
N GLN A 295 12.07 -18.97 11.40
CA GLN A 295 11.30 -20.16 11.04
C GLN A 295 11.48 -20.59 9.57
N LEU A 296 12.05 -19.73 8.71
CA LEU A 296 12.34 -20.12 7.33
C LEU A 296 13.40 -21.24 7.33
N ARG A 297 13.04 -22.36 6.70
CA ARG A 297 13.98 -23.44 6.40
C ARG A 297 15.00 -22.94 5.38
N SER A 298 16.27 -23.19 5.68
CA SER A 298 17.41 -22.99 4.78
C SER A 298 17.31 -23.86 3.55
#